data_AF-A0A1S3QTW3-F1
#
_entry.id   AF-A0A1S3QTW3-F1
#
_cell.length_a   1.000
_cell.length_b   1.000
_cell.length_c   1.000
_cell.angle_alpha   90.00
_cell.angle_beta   90.00
_cell.angle_gamma   90.00
#
_symmetry.space_group_name_H-M   'P 1'
#
loop_
_entity.id
_entity.type
_entity.pdbx_description
1 polymer ?
#
loop_
_entity_poly.entity_id
_entity_poly.type
_entity_poly.pdbx_seq_one_letter_code
_entity_poly.pdbx_strand_id
1 'polypeptide(L)'
;MGLNTAAVSRLSQTWEKVPGKLKKVFLELEMLTDPSLNHKAYRDTFRKTKTPKIPFLPLLLKDITFIHEGNKTFLKNLVNFEKLHMIADTVRLIRHCQEDHMGNGMPQKSSPEVQAYVDYLHIIDNQQTLFELSHRLEPRV
;
A
#
# COMPACT_ATOMS: atom_id res chain seq x y z
N MET A 1 -4.90 -2.20 6.23
CA MET A 1 -3.92 -1.12 6.51
C MET A 1 -4.00 -0.71 7.98
N GLY A 2 -3.00 0.00 8.52
CA GLY A 2 -2.78 0.14 9.97
C GLY A 2 -4.00 0.52 10.83
N LEU A 3 -4.79 1.51 10.41
CA LEU A 3 -6.00 1.94 11.13
C LEU A 3 -7.14 0.90 11.10
N ASN A 4 -7.12 -0.03 10.13
CA ASN A 4 -8.06 -1.15 10.01
C ASN A 4 -7.61 -2.42 10.74
N THR A 5 -6.49 -2.38 11.46
CA THR A 5 -6.09 -3.52 12.28
C THR A 5 -7.09 -3.72 13.42
N ALA A 6 -7.30 -4.98 13.82
CA ALA A 6 -8.25 -5.31 14.88
C ALA A 6 -7.95 -4.60 16.21
N ALA A 7 -6.69 -4.28 16.49
CA ALA A 7 -6.28 -3.52 17.67
C ALA A 7 -6.70 -2.05 17.62
N VAL A 8 -6.83 -1.44 16.42
CA VAL A 8 -7.20 -0.03 16.27
C VAL A 8 -8.69 0.14 15.97
N SER A 9 -9.25 -0.68 15.07
CA SER A 9 -10.65 -0.55 14.65
C SER A 9 -11.64 -0.82 15.77
N ARG A 10 -11.26 -1.61 16.79
CA ARG A 10 -12.10 -1.91 17.95
C ARG A 10 -12.27 -0.76 18.95
N LEU A 11 -11.47 0.31 18.85
CA LEU A 11 -11.45 1.39 19.85
C LEU A 11 -12.65 2.33 19.64
N SER A 12 -13.86 1.82 19.89
CA SER A 12 -15.11 2.51 19.54
C SER A 12 -15.23 3.87 20.23
N GLN A 13 -14.79 3.99 21.49
CA GLN A 13 -14.86 5.26 22.22
C GLN A 13 -13.90 6.30 21.61
N THR A 14 -12.73 5.86 21.15
CA THR A 14 -11.80 6.70 20.40
C THR A 14 -12.40 7.12 19.05
N TRP A 15 -12.95 6.18 18.29
CA TRP A 15 -13.55 6.47 16.98
C TRP A 15 -14.76 7.39 17.10
N GLU A 16 -15.59 7.29 18.13
CA GLU A 16 -16.72 8.19 18.38
C GLU A 16 -16.29 9.66 18.44
N LYS A 17 -15.13 9.93 19.07
CA LYS A 17 -14.57 11.29 19.23
C LYS A 17 -13.90 11.84 17.98
N VAL A 18 -13.65 11.03 16.95
CA VAL A 18 -13.05 11.51 15.70
C VAL A 18 -14.04 12.42 14.95
N PRO A 19 -13.64 13.63 14.51
CA PRO A 19 -14.48 14.53 13.73
C PRO A 19 -15.05 13.86 12.47
N GLY A 20 -16.33 14.09 12.18
CA GLY A 20 -17.02 13.47 11.03
C GLY A 20 -16.34 13.74 9.68
N LYS A 21 -15.72 14.91 9.51
CA LYS A 21 -14.93 15.23 8.30
C LYS A 21 -13.75 14.27 8.11
N LEU A 22 -13.04 13.92 9.17
CA LEU A 22 -11.91 12.98 9.10
C LEU A 22 -12.38 11.54 8.90
N LYS A 23 -13.51 11.15 9.52
CA LYS A 23 -14.15 9.85 9.25
C LYS A 23 -14.51 9.70 7.78
N LYS A 24 -15.04 10.76 7.15
CA LYS A 24 -15.35 10.74 5.71
C LYS A 24 -14.10 10.55 4.85
N VAL A 25 -13.02 11.27 5.14
CA VAL A 25 -11.72 11.10 4.45
C VAL A 25 -11.22 9.67 4.61
N PHE A 26 -11.33 9.11 5.82
CA PHE A 26 -10.94 7.73 6.08
C PHE A 26 -11.72 6.73 5.21
N LEU A 27 -13.05 6.85 5.17
CA LEU A 27 -13.90 6.00 4.32
C LEU A 27 -13.53 6.10 2.83
N GLU A 28 -13.24 7.31 2.34
CA GLU A 28 -12.77 7.51 0.96
C GLU A 28 -11.45 6.80 0.69
N LEU A 29 -10.51 6.83 1.64
CA LEU A 29 -9.24 6.11 1.55
C LEU A 29 -9.44 4.58 1.62
N GLU A 30 -10.39 4.10 2.42
CA GLU A 30 -10.72 2.66 2.48
C GLU A 30 -11.25 2.14 1.15
N MET A 31 -12.14 2.90 0.49
CA MET A 31 -12.67 2.55 -0.83
C MET A 31 -11.57 2.43 -1.89
N LEU A 32 -10.48 3.19 -1.78
CA LEU A 32 -9.33 3.03 -2.69
C LEU A 32 -8.63 1.68 -2.52
N THR A 33 -8.70 1.07 -1.33
CA THR A 33 -8.07 -0.23 -1.04
C THR A 33 -8.97 -1.42 -1.31
N ASP A 34 -10.20 -1.19 -1.80
CA ASP A 34 -11.19 -2.23 -2.08
C ASP A 34 -10.62 -3.31 -3.04
N PRO A 35 -10.74 -4.61 -2.69
CA PRO A 35 -10.17 -5.70 -3.50
C PRO A 35 -11.03 -6.09 -4.70
N SER A 36 -12.26 -5.59 -4.82
CA SER A 36 -13.21 -5.99 -5.85
C SER A 36 -12.67 -5.70 -7.25
N LEU A 37 -13.03 -6.57 -8.21
CA LEU A 37 -12.63 -6.46 -9.61
C LEU A 37 -11.11 -6.31 -9.76
N ASN A 38 -10.34 -7.04 -8.94
CA ASN A 38 -8.88 -6.98 -8.86
C ASN A 38 -8.35 -5.57 -8.57
N HIS A 39 -8.85 -4.95 -7.50
CA HIS A 39 -8.46 -3.61 -7.05
C HIS A 39 -8.70 -2.52 -8.11
N LYS A 40 -9.86 -2.55 -8.78
CA LYS A 40 -10.20 -1.61 -9.86
C LYS A 40 -10.08 -0.15 -9.42
N ALA A 41 -10.61 0.19 -8.23
CA ALA A 41 -10.58 1.56 -7.70
C ALA A 41 -9.15 2.10 -7.56
N TYR A 42 -8.26 1.32 -6.96
CA TYR A 42 -6.83 1.62 -6.89
C TYR A 42 -6.22 1.78 -8.30
N ARG A 43 -6.41 0.78 -9.18
CA ARG A 43 -5.77 0.76 -10.51
C ARG A 43 -6.21 1.93 -11.39
N ASP A 44 -7.49 2.30 -11.34
CA ASP A 44 -8.03 3.43 -12.11
C ASP A 44 -7.48 4.77 -11.62
N THR A 45 -7.39 4.95 -10.30
CA THR A 45 -6.76 6.13 -9.70
C THR A 45 -5.27 6.20 -10.03
N PHE A 46 -4.55 5.09 -9.83
CA PHE A 46 -3.12 5.00 -10.10
C PHE A 46 -2.76 5.29 -11.57
N ARG A 47 -3.57 4.85 -12.53
CA ARG A 47 -3.38 5.17 -13.97
C ARG A 47 -3.50 6.67 -14.26
N LYS A 48 -4.38 7.38 -13.55
CA LYS A 48 -4.60 8.83 -13.72
C LYS A 48 -3.55 9.68 -13.00
N THR A 49 -2.90 9.14 -11.96
CA THR A 49 -1.83 9.83 -11.22
C THR A 49 -0.59 10.04 -12.11
N LYS A 50 -0.09 11.27 -12.17
CA LYS A 50 1.15 11.62 -12.89
C LYS A 50 2.38 11.08 -12.17
N THR A 51 3.47 10.91 -12.90
CA THR A 51 4.78 10.56 -12.34
C THR A 51 5.51 11.83 -11.85
N PRO A 52 6.48 11.74 -10.91
CA PRO A 52 6.89 10.53 -10.20
C PRO A 52 5.84 10.06 -9.19
N LYS A 53 5.67 8.74 -9.03
CA LYS A 53 4.70 8.14 -8.11
C LYS A 53 5.20 6.82 -7.54
N ILE A 54 4.74 6.44 -6.35
CA ILE A 54 5.09 5.17 -5.71
C ILE A 54 3.88 4.22 -5.84
N PRO A 55 4.00 3.07 -6.51
CA PRO A 55 2.92 2.08 -6.55
C PRO A 55 2.71 1.39 -5.20
N PHE A 56 1.49 0.91 -4.97
CA PHE A 56 1.18 -0.02 -3.90
C PHE A 56 1.86 -1.37 -4.16
N LEU A 57 3.07 -1.52 -3.64
CA LEU A 57 3.96 -2.66 -3.87
C LEU A 57 3.33 -4.02 -3.56
N PRO A 58 2.52 -4.22 -2.50
CA PRO A 58 1.86 -5.51 -2.26
C PRO A 58 1.00 -5.99 -3.42
N LEU A 59 0.27 -5.08 -4.10
CA LEU A 59 -0.54 -5.45 -5.27
C LEU A 59 0.34 -5.77 -6.48
N LEU A 60 1.45 -5.05 -6.64
CA LEU A 60 2.41 -5.31 -7.71
C LEU A 60 3.09 -6.68 -7.55
N LEU A 61 3.51 -7.00 -6.32
CA LEU A 61 4.10 -8.29 -5.97
C LEU A 61 3.09 -9.42 -6.18
N LYS A 62 1.83 -9.20 -5.76
CA LYS A 62 0.72 -10.12 -6.06
C LYS A 62 0.65 -10.38 -7.56
N ASP A 63 0.59 -9.34 -8.40
CA ASP A 63 0.51 -9.50 -9.86
C ASP A 63 1.67 -10.36 -10.41
N ILE A 64 2.92 -10.10 -9.99
CA ILE A 64 4.09 -10.87 -10.41
C ILE A 64 3.99 -12.34 -9.96
N THR A 65 3.60 -12.57 -8.71
CA THR A 65 3.41 -13.94 -8.17
C THR A 65 2.37 -14.70 -8.99
N PHE A 66 1.22 -14.10 -9.27
CA PHE A 66 0.16 -14.72 -10.06
C PHE A 66 0.61 -15.01 -11.50
N ILE A 67 1.38 -14.11 -12.15
CA ILE A 67 1.96 -14.37 -13.46
C ILE A 67 2.95 -15.54 -13.40
N HIS A 68 3.79 -15.57 -12.37
CA HIS A 68 4.82 -16.59 -12.22
C HIS A 68 4.24 -17.98 -12.00
N GLU A 69 3.27 -18.10 -11.10
CA GLU A 69 2.64 -19.37 -10.72
C GLU A 69 1.63 -19.84 -11.78
N GLY A 70 0.89 -18.91 -12.41
CA GLY A 70 -0.12 -19.21 -13.41
C GLY A 70 0.43 -19.62 -14.78
N ASN A 71 1.69 -19.31 -15.08
CA ASN A 71 2.29 -19.55 -16.40
C ASN A 71 3.58 -20.36 -16.29
N LYS A 72 3.69 -21.46 -17.04
CA LYS A 72 4.94 -22.23 -17.10
C LYS A 72 6.04 -21.42 -17.81
N THR A 73 7.25 -21.46 -17.27
CA THR A 73 8.43 -20.82 -17.87
C THR A 73 8.85 -21.49 -19.17
N PHE A 74 8.64 -22.80 -19.28
CA PHE A 74 8.92 -23.59 -20.48
C PHE A 74 7.66 -24.32 -20.96
N LEU A 75 7.43 -24.29 -22.26
CA LEU A 75 6.38 -25.04 -22.95
C LEU A 75 7.04 -25.91 -24.02
N LYS A 76 6.92 -27.24 -23.89
CA LYS A 76 7.56 -28.20 -24.81
C LYS A 76 9.06 -27.93 -25.02
N ASN A 77 9.79 -27.66 -23.92
CA ASN A 77 11.21 -27.30 -23.89
C ASN A 77 11.60 -25.98 -24.58
N LEU A 78 10.62 -25.17 -25.00
CA LEU A 78 10.84 -23.81 -25.49
C LEU A 78 10.50 -22.79 -24.40
N VAL A 79 11.22 -21.68 -24.39
CA VAL A 79 10.96 -20.57 -23.47
C VAL A 79 9.60 -19.95 -23.77
N ASN A 80 8.79 -19.76 -22.73
CA ASN A 80 7.52 -19.05 -22.84
C ASN A 80 7.76 -17.53 -22.81
N PHE A 81 7.92 -16.93 -23.99
CA PHE A 81 8.12 -15.48 -24.11
C PHE A 81 6.91 -14.66 -23.67
N GLU A 82 5.69 -15.20 -23.77
CA GLU A 82 4.48 -14.51 -23.30
C GLU A 82 4.57 -14.24 -21.79
N LYS A 83 4.96 -15.25 -20.99
CA LYS A 83 5.23 -15.08 -19.56
C LYS A 83 6.27 -13.99 -19.30
N LEU A 84 7.37 -14.00 -20.05
CA LEU A 84 8.44 -13.01 -19.89
C LEU A 84 7.95 -11.60 -20.23
N HIS A 85 7.11 -11.45 -21.26
CA HIS A 85 6.51 -10.17 -21.61
C HIS A 85 5.61 -9.64 -20.49
N MET A 86 4.75 -10.48 -19.90
CA MET A 86 3.88 -10.07 -18.78
C MET A 86 4.68 -9.57 -17.56
N ILE A 87 5.76 -10.27 -17.21
CA ILE A 87 6.66 -9.83 -16.13
C ILE A 87 7.34 -8.51 -16.52
N ALA A 88 7.85 -8.41 -17.75
CA ALA A 88 8.52 -7.21 -18.24
C ALA A 88 7.58 -5.97 -18.22
N ASP A 89 6.30 -6.12 -18.49
CA ASP A 89 5.33 -5.02 -18.40
C ASP A 89 5.20 -4.48 -16.98
N THR A 90 5.30 -5.35 -15.98
CA THR A 90 5.27 -4.94 -14.58
C THR A 90 6.55 -4.16 -14.22
N VAL A 91 7.71 -4.58 -14.73
CA VAL A 91 8.98 -3.86 -14.55
C VAL A 91 8.96 -2.51 -15.27
N ARG A 92 8.44 -2.46 -16.49
CA ARG A 92 8.27 -1.19 -17.25
C ARG A 92 7.37 -0.22 -16.51
N LEU A 93 6.31 -0.71 -15.85
CA LEU A 93 5.45 0.12 -15.02
C LEU A 93 6.23 0.77 -13.86
N ILE A 94 7.09 0.02 -13.15
CA ILE A 94 7.94 0.58 -12.08
C ILE A 94 8.85 1.67 -12.64
N ARG A 95 9.52 1.40 -13.76
CA ARG A 95 10.40 2.37 -14.42
C ARG A 95 9.64 3.65 -14.77
N HIS A 96 8.46 3.52 -15.39
CA HIS A 96 7.63 4.68 -15.73
C HIS A 96 7.26 5.49 -14.47
N CYS A 97 6.96 4.83 -13.35
CA CYS A 97 6.62 5.51 -12.10
C CYS A 97 7.77 6.38 -11.54
N GLN A 98 9.02 6.04 -11.88
CA GLN A 98 10.22 6.78 -11.47
C GLN A 98 10.58 7.93 -12.42
N GLU A 99 9.92 8.04 -13.58
CA GLU A 99 10.19 9.12 -14.53
C GLU A 99 9.76 10.47 -13.96
N ASP A 100 10.73 11.34 -13.69
CA ASP A 100 10.48 12.72 -13.25
C ASP A 100 10.35 13.64 -14.46
N HIS A 101 9.12 13.87 -14.89
CA HIS A 101 8.80 14.80 -15.98
C HIS A 101 8.78 16.27 -15.52
N MET A 102 8.78 16.54 -14.21
CA MET A 102 8.55 17.87 -13.67
C MET A 102 9.84 18.57 -13.24
N GLY A 103 10.97 17.87 -13.13
CA GLY A 103 12.29 18.47 -12.80
C GLY A 103 12.29 19.27 -11.50
N ASN A 104 11.26 19.12 -10.68
CA ASN A 104 10.98 19.95 -9.54
C ASN A 104 11.45 19.18 -8.32
N GLY A 105 12.77 19.04 -8.19
CA GLY A 105 13.40 18.71 -6.93
C GLY A 105 13.03 19.81 -5.94
N MET A 106 11.87 19.66 -5.27
CA MET A 106 11.51 20.56 -4.20
C MET A 106 12.68 20.56 -3.23
N PRO A 107 13.24 21.73 -2.86
CA PRO A 107 14.24 21.77 -1.82
C PRO A 107 13.58 21.23 -0.56
N GLN A 108 13.94 20.01 -0.16
CA GLN A 108 13.52 19.42 1.10
C GLN A 108 14.17 20.25 2.21
N LYS A 109 13.46 21.28 2.67
CA LYS A 109 13.69 21.85 3.99
C LYS A 109 13.04 20.91 5.02
N SER A 110 13.54 19.68 5.13
CA SER A 110 13.21 18.81 6.26
C SER A 110 14.17 19.15 7.41
N SER A 111 13.67 19.18 8.65
CA SER A 111 14.56 19.27 9.79
C SER A 111 15.32 17.94 9.94
N PRO A 112 16.60 17.95 10.35
CA PRO A 112 17.34 16.72 10.62
C PRO A 112 16.64 15.82 11.65
N GLU A 113 15.91 16.41 12.60
CA GLU A 113 15.14 15.70 13.61
C GLU A 113 13.94 14.94 13.00
N VAL A 114 13.18 15.59 12.11
CA VAL A 114 12.07 14.93 11.41
C VAL A 114 12.58 13.80 10.51
N GLN A 115 13.71 14.02 9.83
CA GLN A 115 14.33 12.99 9.00
C GLN A 115 14.76 11.78 9.85
N ALA A 116 15.44 12.03 10.96
CA ALA A 116 15.85 10.96 11.88
C ALA A 116 14.65 10.18 12.44
N TYR A 117 13.55 10.86 12.79
CA TYR A 117 12.35 10.17 13.28
C TYR A 117 11.71 9.27 12.21
N VAL A 118 11.67 9.72 10.95
CA VAL A 118 11.11 8.94 9.84
C VAL A 118 12.01 7.75 9.47
N ASP A 119 13.33 7.92 9.53
CA ASP A 119 14.30 6.89 9.17
C ASP A 119 14.41 5.76 10.22
N TYR A 120 14.13 6.08 11.49
CA TYR A 120 14.31 5.16 12.62
C TYR A 120 13.03 4.97 13.45
N LEU A 121 11.98 4.44 12.81
CA LEU A 121 10.73 4.11 13.50
C LEU A 121 10.89 2.92 14.45
N HIS A 122 10.59 3.12 15.73
CA HIS A 122 10.43 2.04 16.69
C HIS A 122 8.99 1.50 16.64
N ILE A 123 8.83 0.26 16.18
CA ILE A 123 7.52 -0.36 15.98
C ILE A 123 7.33 -1.59 16.87
N ILE A 124 6.07 -1.84 17.25
CA ILE A 124 5.62 -3.13 17.78
C ILE A 124 4.92 -3.84 16.65
N ASP A 125 5.47 -4.95 16.17
CA ASP A 125 4.91 -5.76 15.08
C ASP A 125 4.11 -6.97 15.57
N ASN A 126 4.32 -7.38 16.84
CA ASN A 126 3.57 -8.43 17.49
C ASN A 126 2.08 -8.08 17.65
N GLN A 127 1.24 -8.70 16.82
CA GLN A 127 -0.20 -8.45 16.80
C GLN A 127 -0.90 -8.79 18.13
N GLN A 128 -0.43 -9.82 18.83
CA GLN A 128 -0.97 -10.21 20.13
C GLN A 128 -0.69 -9.12 21.17
N THR A 129 0.54 -8.61 21.23
CA THR A 129 0.91 -7.50 22.10
C THR A 129 0.08 -6.25 21.80
N LEU A 130 -0.06 -5.88 20.51
CA LEU A 130 -0.89 -4.74 20.12
C LEU A 130 -2.34 -4.91 20.55
N PHE A 131 -2.89 -6.11 20.42
CA PHE A 131 -4.27 -6.41 20.80
C PHE A 131 -4.47 -6.36 22.32
N GLU A 132 -3.52 -6.86 23.10
CA GLU A 132 -3.53 -6.77 24.56
C GLU A 132 -3.46 -5.32 25.04
N LEU A 133 -2.58 -4.51 24.44
CA LEU A 133 -2.50 -3.06 24.73
C LEU A 133 -3.82 -2.36 24.42
N SER A 134 -4.44 -2.67 23.27
CA SER A 134 -5.75 -2.14 22.90
C SER A 134 -6.84 -2.49 23.92
N HIS A 135 -6.86 -3.72 24.43
CA HIS A 135 -7.82 -4.14 25.47
C HIS A 135 -7.61 -3.44 26.81
N ARG A 136 -6.37 -3.13 27.17
CA ARG A 136 -6.07 -2.36 28.38
C ARG A 136 -6.56 -0.91 28.28
N LEU A 137 -6.60 -0.34 27.07
CA LEU A 137 -7.06 1.03 26.82
C LEU A 137 -8.60 1.14 26.83
N GLU A 138 -9.27 0.27 26.08
CA GLU A 138 -10.75 0.24 26.03
C GLU A 138 -11.25 -1.19 26.30
N PRO A 139 -11.40 -1.63 27.55
CA PRO A 139 -11.88 -2.97 27.87
C PRO A 139 -13.26 -3.26 27.24
N ARG A 140 -13.49 -4.50 26.81
CA ARG A 140 -14.84 -4.94 26.43
C ARG A 140 -15.64 -5.14 27.72
N VAL A 141 -16.81 -4.50 27.80
CA VAL A 141 -17.81 -4.78 28.84
C VAL A 141 -18.38 -6.17 28.62
#